data_AF-A0AAE8QQV0-F1
#
_entry.id   AF-A0AAE8QQV0-F1
#
_cell.length_a   1.000
_cell.length_b   1.000
_cell.length_c   1.000
_cell.angle_alpha   90.00
_cell.angle_beta   90.00
_cell.angle_gamma   90.00
#
_symmetry.space_group_name_H-M   'P 1'
#
loop_
_entity.id
_entity.type
_entity.pdbx_description
1 polymer ?
#
loop_
_entity_poly.entity_id
_entity_poly.type
_entity_poly.pdbx_seq_one_letter_code
_entity_poly.pdbx_strand_id
1 'polypeptide(L)'
;MDWYNKIENVSNKQQFLEFVNLLSTDYQKNIDEWENKSIDLFLQAIEGWMEDMEGFYENSGLDTPKNIDLKLLYIMLYVGKVYE
;
A
#
# COMPACT_ATOMS: atom_id res chain seq x y z
N MET A 1 -12.42 -7.60 -5.92
CA MET A 1 -12.04 -8.09 -4.57
C MET A 1 -12.35 -7.00 -3.57
N ASP A 2 -12.85 -7.32 -2.36
CA ASP A 2 -13.08 -6.31 -1.31
C ASP A 2 -11.76 -5.99 -0.61
N TRP A 3 -11.03 -5.02 -1.18
CA TRP A 3 -9.75 -4.56 -0.67
C TRP A 3 -9.87 -3.83 0.67
N TYR A 4 -10.96 -3.09 0.86
CA TYR A 4 -11.21 -2.31 2.07
C TYR A 4 -11.28 -3.21 3.31
N ASN A 5 -12.10 -4.27 3.23
CA ASN A 5 -12.22 -5.25 4.31
C ASN A 5 -10.88 -5.95 4.61
N LYS A 6 -10.08 -6.26 3.58
CA LYS A 6 -8.75 -6.87 3.79
C LYS A 6 -7.80 -5.93 4.52
N ILE A 7 -7.79 -4.64 4.17
CA ILE A 7 -6.94 -3.62 4.79
C ILE A 7 -7.33 -3.45 6.26
N GLU A 8 -8.62 -3.32 6.58
CA GLU A 8 -9.09 -3.15 7.96
C GLU A 8 -8.73 -4.32 8.89
N ASN A 9 -8.60 -5.52 8.34
CA ASN A 9 -8.36 -6.74 9.13
C ASN A 9 -6.87 -7.10 9.30
N VAL A 10 -5.93 -6.33 8.77
CA VAL A 10 -4.49 -6.58 8.97
C VAL A 10 -4.11 -6.20 10.40
N SER A 11 -3.83 -7.20 11.24
CA SER A 11 -3.50 -7.02 12.66
C SER A 11 -2.16 -7.64 13.06
N ASN A 12 -1.57 -8.46 12.19
CA ASN A 12 -0.32 -9.16 12.46
C ASN A 12 0.52 -9.36 11.21
N LYS A 13 1.78 -9.76 11.42
CA LYS A 13 2.76 -9.96 10.34
C LYS A 13 2.30 -10.99 9.31
N GLN A 14 1.62 -12.06 9.72
CA GLN A 14 1.18 -13.10 8.80
C GLN A 14 0.11 -12.56 7.84
N GLN A 15 -0.88 -11.82 8.35
CA GLN A 15 -1.90 -11.18 7.53
C GLN A 15 -1.31 -10.12 6.59
N PHE A 16 -0.28 -9.39 7.03
CA PHE A 16 0.46 -8.46 6.18
C PHE A 16 1.16 -9.20 5.02
N LEU A 17 1.85 -10.31 5.29
CA LEU A 17 2.52 -11.10 4.25
C LEU A 17 1.50 -11.69 3.24
N GLU A 18 0.36 -12.17 3.74
CA GLU A 18 -0.75 -12.64 2.90
C GLU A 18 -1.30 -11.52 2.02
N PHE A 19 -1.48 -10.32 2.57
CA PHE A 19 -1.92 -9.14 1.81
C PHE A 19 -0.95 -8.81 0.67
N VAL A 20 0.36 -8.77 0.94
CA VAL A 20 1.38 -8.49 -0.08
C VAL A 20 1.36 -9.56 -1.18
N ASN A 21 1.25 -10.84 -0.83
CA ASN A 21 1.14 -11.92 -1.80
C ASN A 21 -0.13 -11.83 -2.65
N LEU A 22 -1.27 -11.48 -2.04
CA LEU A 22 -2.53 -11.27 -2.74
C LEU A 22 -2.44 -10.10 -3.72
N LEU A 23 -1.83 -8.99 -3.32
CA LEU A 23 -1.65 -7.81 -4.17
C LEU A 23 -0.77 -8.14 -5.40
N SER A 24 0.33 -8.87 -5.19
CA SER A 24 1.17 -9.34 -6.29
C SER A 24 0.43 -10.29 -7.24
N THR A 25 -0.35 -11.22 -6.68
CA THR A 25 -1.16 -12.16 -7.47
C THR A 25 -2.26 -11.46 -8.26
N ASP A 26 -2.88 -10.43 -7.68
CA ASP A 26 -3.91 -9.62 -8.33
C ASP A 26 -3.31 -8.85 -9.51
N TYR A 27 -2.15 -8.21 -9.33
CA TYR A 27 -1.42 -7.56 -10.42
C TYR A 27 -1.14 -8.51 -11.59
N GLN A 28 -0.69 -9.74 -11.31
CA GLN A 28 -0.40 -10.73 -12.36
C GLN A 28 -1.64 -11.19 -13.12
N LYS A 29 -2.79 -11.30 -12.45
CA LYS A 29 -4.03 -11.83 -13.04
C LYS A 29 -4.87 -10.76 -13.71
N ASN A 30 -4.82 -9.54 -13.18
CA ASN A 30 -5.72 -8.44 -13.50
C ASN A 30 -4.93 -7.20 -13.97
N ILE A 31 -3.75 -7.37 -14.60
CA ILE A 31 -2.86 -6.27 -15.02
C ILE A 31 -3.57 -5.18 -15.84
N ASP A 32 -4.60 -5.54 -16.60
CA ASP A 32 -5.38 -4.58 -17.40
C ASP A 32 -6.28 -3.67 -16.57
N GLU A 33 -6.63 -4.07 -15.35
CA GLU A 33 -7.40 -3.28 -14.38
C GLU A 33 -6.50 -2.33 -13.56
N TRP A 34 -5.18 -2.56 -13.57
CA TRP A 34 -4.22 -1.75 -12.83
C TRP A 34 -3.82 -0.49 -13.61
N GLU A 35 -3.94 0.66 -12.96
CA GLU A 35 -3.44 1.94 -13.49
C GLU A 35 -1.90 1.98 -13.51
N ASN A 36 -1.28 1.49 -12.43
CA ASN A 36 0.17 1.50 -12.26
C ASN A 36 0.80 0.20 -12.79
N LYS A 37 1.14 0.19 -14.07
CA LYS A 37 1.67 -1.00 -14.79
C LYS A 37 3.19 -1.20 -14.73
N SER A 38 3.88 -0.35 -13.96
CA SER A 38 5.33 -0.43 -13.78
C SER A 38 5.72 0.03 -12.38
N ILE A 39 6.91 -0.38 -11.94
CA ILE A 39 7.37 -0.08 -10.58
C ILE A 39 7.53 1.43 -10.33
N ASP A 40 7.94 2.20 -11.33
CA ASP A 40 8.06 3.66 -11.25
C ASP A 40 6.70 4.33 -11.05
N LEU A 41 5.68 3.93 -11.81
CA LEU A 41 4.31 4.45 -11.64
C LEU A 41 3.72 4.06 -10.28
N PHE A 42 3.96 2.82 -9.83
CA PHE A 42 3.50 2.37 -8.52
C PHE A 42 4.12 3.16 -7.37
N LEU A 43 5.42 3.46 -7.45
CA LEU A 43 6.11 4.28 -6.45
C LEU A 43 5.64 5.74 -6.48
N GLN A 44 5.39 6.32 -7.65
CA GLN A 44 4.81 7.67 -7.79
C GLN A 44 3.40 7.75 -7.18
N ALA A 45 2.58 6.72 -7.35
CA ALA A 45 1.26 6.66 -6.74
C ALA A 45 1.34 6.60 -5.21
N ILE A 46 2.32 5.88 -4.64
CA ILE A 46 2.57 5.87 -3.19
C ILE A 46 3.03 7.25 -2.70
N GLU A 47 3.93 7.91 -3.43
CA GLU A 47 4.39 9.28 -3.12
C GLU A 47 3.21 10.25 -3.08
N GLY A 48 2.41 10.32 -4.15
CA GLY A 48 1.24 11.20 -4.20
C GLY A 48 0.21 10.89 -3.12
N TRP A 49 -0.02 9.61 -2.81
CA TRP A 49 -0.88 9.24 -1.68
C TRP A 49 -0.34 9.75 -0.34
N MET A 50 0.96 9.62 -0.09
CA MET A 50 1.57 10.11 1.15
C MET A 50 1.56 11.63 1.26
N GLU A 51 1.52 12.37 0.15
CA GLU A 51 1.37 13.83 0.14
C GLU A 51 -0.08 14.27 0.43
N ASP A 52 -1.06 13.49 -0.02
CA ASP A 52 -2.48 13.85 0.02
C ASP A 52 -3.29 13.13 1.13
N MET A 53 -2.68 12.18 1.86
CA MET A 53 -3.42 11.30 2.77
C MET A 53 -4.19 12.05 3.85
N GLU A 54 -3.64 13.12 4.43
CA GLU A 54 -4.33 13.95 5.42
C GLU A 54 -5.67 14.45 4.89
N GLY A 55 -5.69 14.97 3.65
CA GLY A 55 -6.90 15.44 3.00
C GLY A 55 -7.92 14.33 2.77
N PHE A 56 -7.48 13.10 2.44
CA PHE A 56 -8.38 11.95 2.34
C PHE A 56 -9.06 11.64 3.68
N TYR A 57 -8.30 11.55 4.77
CA TYR A 57 -8.85 11.21 6.08
C TYR A 57 -9.81 12.29 6.59
N GLU A 58 -9.42 13.57 6.47
CA GLU A 58 -10.26 14.71 6.83
C GLU A 58 -11.58 14.73 6.05
N ASN A 59 -11.53 14.59 4.73
CA ASN A 59 -12.72 14.59 3.88
C ASN A 59 -13.63 13.37 4.10
N SER A 60 -13.06 12.25 4.56
CA SER A 60 -13.80 11.02 4.85
C SER A 60 -14.37 10.99 6.28
N GLY A 61 -14.10 12.01 7.10
CA GLY A 61 -14.47 12.02 8.52
C GLY A 61 -13.79 10.93 9.35
N LEU A 62 -12.63 10.45 8.87
CA LEU A 62 -11.82 9.42 9.51
C LEU A 62 -10.66 10.08 10.27
N ASP A 63 -10.20 9.42 11.34
CA ASP A 63 -9.00 9.87 12.03
C ASP A 63 -7.75 9.60 11.17
N THR A 64 -6.98 10.64 10.89
CA THR A 64 -5.66 10.48 10.26
C THR A 64 -4.77 9.60 11.13
N PRO A 65 -4.08 8.59 10.56
CA PRO A 65 -3.19 7.73 11.30
C PRO A 65 -2.12 8.55 12.04
N LYS A 66 -2.05 8.35 13.36
CA LYS A 66 -1.04 9.00 14.21
C LYS A 66 0.11 8.03 14.46
N ASN A 67 1.34 8.54 14.54
CA ASN A 67 2.54 7.76 14.82
C ASN A 67 2.91 6.73 13.74
N ILE A 68 2.77 7.08 12.45
CA ILE A 68 3.29 6.26 11.36
C ILE A 68 4.81 6.12 11.53
N ASP A 69 5.31 4.89 11.58
CA ASP A 69 6.75 4.61 11.57
C ASP A 69 7.30 4.76 10.15
N LEU A 70 7.60 6.01 9.76
CA LEU A 70 8.17 6.35 8.45
C LEU A 70 9.50 5.63 8.18
N LYS A 71 10.27 5.31 9.24
CA LYS A 71 11.53 4.59 9.08
C LYS A 71 11.29 3.15 8.63
N LEU A 72 10.26 2.49 9.16
CA LEU A 72 9.86 1.16 8.69
C LEU A 72 9.39 1.20 7.23
N LEU A 73 8.59 2.21 6.84
CA LEU A 73 8.18 2.39 5.44
C LEU A 73 9.39 2.54 4.51
N TYR A 74 10.35 3.40 4.88
CA TYR A 74 11.60 3.58 4.14
C TYR A 74 12.38 2.26 4.00
N ILE A 75 12.53 1.51 5.09
CA ILE A 75 13.23 0.23 5.07
C ILE A 75 12.53 -0.74 4.12
N MET A 76 11.19 -0.84 4.15
CA MET A 76 10.42 -1.73 3.27
C MET A 76 10.63 -1.41 1.79
N LEU A 77 10.55 -0.13 1.41
CA LEU A 77 10.80 0.30 0.03
C LEU A 77 12.26 0.04 -0.38
N TYR A 78 13.21 0.31 0.53
CA TYR A 78 14.63 0.09 0.27
C TYR A 78 14.96 -1.40 0.09
N VAL A 79 14.44 -2.28 0.95
CA VAL A 79 14.70 -3.73 0.79
C VAL A 79 14.04 -4.27 -0.47
N GLY A 80 12.84 -3.80 -0.86
CA GLY A 80 12.22 -4.19 -2.13
C GLY A 80 12.99 -3.74 -3.38
N LYS A 81 13.80 -2.68 -3.26
CA LYS A 81 14.74 -2.27 -4.31
C LYS A 81 15.98 -3.18 -4.38
N VAL A 82 16.46 -3.68 -3.24
CA VAL A 82 17.77 -4.36 -3.11
C VAL A 82 17.66 -5.88 -3.18
N TYR A 83 16.57 -6.45 -2.66
CA TYR A 83 16.33 -7.88 -2.58
C TYR A 83 15.21 -8.27 -3.55
N GLU A 84 15.47 -9.29 -4.38
CA GLU A 84 14.48 -9.94 -5.26
C GLU A 84 13.50 -10.82 -4.48
#